data_AF-A0A8R7Q843-F1
#
_entry.id   AF-A0A8R7Q843-F1
#
_cell.length_a   1.000
_cell.length_b   1.000
_cell.length_c   1.000
_cell.angle_alpha   90.00
_cell.angle_beta   90.00
_cell.angle_gamma   90.00
#
_symmetry.space_group_name_H-M   'P 1'
#
loop_
_entity.id
_entity.type
_entity.pdbx_description
1 polymer ?
#
loop_
_entity_poly.entity_id
_entity_poly.type
_entity_poly.pdbx_seq_one_letter_code
_entity_poly.pdbx_strand_id
1 'polypeptide(L)'
;MTWAWSVKEVEGDVSPGARAEVSHIIASKVILLGEGTVGWVDLWRGIVVCNVLEEMPMLWFIPLPPLMPGHREGPKSSPWPIRNVSCSDGLIKYVEIEKHQRHDPDERPFDDIDTLYEADCLKKHKVMGWKAMTWYRRFSCDRWSKGSVAYDKEISVDQPMHSVLMPELTDDNAGELTLEDMLASYPVSSLADHCDDVVYMLCESKSGSKKSWLITVDLKKKILVELAPFPLEGYYSPAHPSELSNYLNVTPAEEEDTSEGP
;
A
#
# COMPACT_ATOMS: atom_id res chain seq x y z
N MET A 1 -11.48 -10.08 38.10
CA MET A 1 -10.12 -10.37 37.61
C MET A 1 -9.36 -9.07 37.52
N THR A 2 -8.18 -8.98 38.14
CA THR A 2 -7.29 -7.82 38.02
C THR A 2 -6.21 -8.14 37.00
N TRP A 3 -6.24 -7.48 35.86
CA TRP A 3 -5.20 -7.59 34.84
C TRP A 3 -3.97 -6.81 35.33
N ALA A 4 -2.80 -7.44 35.31
CA ALA A 4 -1.52 -6.81 35.64
C ALA A 4 -0.63 -6.81 34.40
N TRP A 5 -0.03 -5.66 34.10
CA TRP A 5 0.96 -5.55 33.04
C TRP A 5 2.29 -6.19 33.49
N SER A 6 2.92 -6.94 32.61
CA SER A 6 4.28 -7.45 32.78
C SER A 6 5.20 -6.89 31.70
N VAL A 7 6.44 -6.58 32.05
CA VAL A 7 7.49 -6.20 31.10
C VAL A 7 8.50 -7.34 31.01
N LYS A 8 8.86 -7.72 29.78
CA LYS A 8 9.94 -8.67 29.52
C LYS A 8 11.01 -7.97 28.68
N GLU A 9 12.26 -8.10 29.10
CA GLU A 9 13.38 -7.74 28.23
C GLU A 9 13.53 -8.80 27.15
N VAL A 10 13.82 -8.36 25.92
CA VAL A 10 13.90 -9.26 24.76
C VAL A 10 15.33 -9.24 24.25
N GLU A 11 15.94 -10.42 24.12
CA GLU A 11 17.25 -10.55 23.49
C GLU A 11 17.08 -10.64 21.97
N GLY A 12 18.01 -10.01 21.23
CA GLY A 12 17.98 -9.98 19.77
C GLY A 12 19.06 -10.86 19.15
N ASP A 13 18.66 -11.93 18.47
CA ASP A 13 19.52 -12.60 17.49
C ASP A 13 19.47 -11.82 16.17
N VAL A 14 20.06 -10.62 16.24
CA VAL A 14 20.08 -9.67 15.15
C VAL A 14 21.54 -9.53 14.72
N SER A 15 21.81 -9.75 13.44
CA SER A 15 23.14 -9.54 12.88
C SER A 15 23.63 -8.10 13.16
N PRO A 16 24.95 -7.84 13.25
CA PRO A 16 25.45 -6.51 13.61
C PRO A 16 24.89 -5.38 12.73
N GLY A 17 24.71 -5.63 11.42
CA GLY A 17 24.09 -4.68 10.49
C GLY A 17 22.61 -4.45 10.77
N ALA A 18 21.87 -5.49 11.11
CA ALA A 18 20.46 -5.37 11.48
C ALA A 18 20.28 -4.73 12.88
N ARG A 19 21.24 -4.84 13.81
CA ARG A 19 21.17 -4.17 15.14
C ARG A 19 21.19 -2.66 15.02
N ALA A 20 22.05 -2.13 14.14
CA ALA A 20 22.10 -0.70 13.85
C ALA A 20 20.76 -0.20 13.28
N GLU A 21 20.16 -0.96 12.37
CA GLU A 21 18.85 -0.64 11.81
C GLU A 21 17.73 -0.66 12.86
N VAL A 22 17.72 -1.67 13.74
CA VAL A 22 16.70 -1.82 14.80
C VAL A 22 16.66 -0.63 15.76
N SER A 23 17.81 -0.04 16.09
CA SER A 23 17.86 1.14 16.98
C SER A 23 17.22 2.41 16.41
N HIS A 24 16.92 2.43 15.11
CA HIS A 24 16.33 3.58 14.41
C HIS A 24 14.92 3.30 13.88
N ILE A 25 14.33 2.17 14.26
CA ILE A 25 12.97 1.80 13.86
C ILE A 25 11.95 2.68 14.57
N ILE A 26 11.09 3.30 13.78
CA ILE A 26 9.91 4.00 14.27
C ILE A 26 8.71 3.24 13.71
N ALA A 27 8.25 2.25 14.47
CA ALA A 27 7.13 1.43 14.07
C ALA A 27 5.85 2.28 13.99
N SER A 28 5.18 2.22 12.85
CA SER A 28 3.98 3.00 12.55
C SER A 28 2.74 2.12 12.39
N LYS A 29 2.92 0.80 12.27
CA LYS A 29 1.87 -0.21 12.12
C LYS A 29 2.26 -1.50 12.84
N VAL A 30 1.26 -2.29 13.22
CA VAL A 30 1.43 -3.66 13.71
C VAL A 30 0.72 -4.63 12.76
N ILE A 31 1.33 -5.78 12.51
CA ILE A 31 0.76 -6.92 11.78
C ILE A 31 0.83 -8.17 12.63
N LEU A 32 -0.14 -9.07 12.46
CA LEU A 32 -0.12 -10.39 13.08
C LEU A 32 0.46 -11.40 12.10
N LEU A 33 1.41 -12.20 12.56
CA LEU A 33 2.07 -13.24 11.77
C LEU A 33 1.54 -14.65 12.09
N GLY A 34 0.66 -14.77 13.10
CA GLY A 34 0.09 -16.02 13.59
C GLY A 34 0.68 -16.46 14.93
N GLU A 35 -0.05 -17.30 15.67
CA GLU A 35 0.45 -17.99 16.88
C GLU A 35 1.07 -17.09 17.98
N GLY A 36 0.58 -15.86 18.12
CA GLY A 36 1.14 -14.90 19.09
C GLY A 36 2.36 -14.11 18.58
N THR A 37 2.76 -14.32 17.33
CA THR A 37 3.82 -13.58 16.66
C THR A 37 3.31 -12.24 16.15
N VAL A 38 3.94 -11.17 16.61
CA VAL A 38 3.61 -9.77 16.33
C VAL A 38 4.75 -9.15 15.52
N GLY A 39 4.40 -8.41 14.47
CA GLY A 39 5.33 -7.64 13.64
C GLY A 39 5.09 -6.14 13.78
N TRP A 40 6.07 -5.39 14.28
CA TRP A 40 6.07 -3.92 14.28
C TRP A 40 6.75 -3.41 13.02
N VAL A 41 6.00 -2.69 12.18
CA VAL A 41 6.42 -2.29 10.84
C VAL A 41 6.90 -0.84 10.83
N ASP A 42 8.12 -0.62 10.35
CA ASP A 42 8.63 0.65 9.85
C ASP A 42 8.72 0.55 8.32
N LEU A 43 7.89 1.33 7.62
CA LEU A 43 7.76 1.26 6.16
C LEU A 43 8.99 1.77 5.38
N TRP A 44 9.96 2.39 6.04
CA TRP A 44 11.25 2.74 5.44
C TRP A 44 12.29 1.64 5.61
N ARG A 45 12.27 0.93 6.74
CA ARG A 45 13.35 0.03 7.15
C ARG A 45 12.98 -1.45 7.06
N GLY A 46 11.90 -1.86 7.71
CA GLY A 46 11.75 -3.26 8.06
C GLY A 46 10.62 -3.56 9.03
N ILE A 47 10.58 -4.82 9.45
CA ILE A 47 9.62 -5.35 10.40
C ILE A 47 10.42 -5.95 11.55
N VAL A 48 10.18 -5.47 12.77
CA VAL A 48 10.62 -6.14 14.00
C VAL A 48 9.58 -7.18 14.34
N VAL A 49 9.99 -8.42 14.57
CA VAL A 49 9.09 -9.53 14.86
C VAL A 49 9.44 -10.15 16.20
N CYS A 50 8.42 -10.48 16.97
CA CYS A 50 8.54 -11.17 18.26
C CYS A 50 7.34 -12.08 18.50
N ASN A 51 7.57 -13.28 19.02
CA ASN A 51 6.51 -14.06 19.63
C ASN A 51 6.30 -13.59 21.07
N VAL A 52 5.21 -12.85 21.31
CA VAL A 52 4.96 -12.23 22.63
C VAL A 52 4.43 -13.23 23.66
N LEU A 53 4.04 -14.43 23.23
CA LEU A 53 3.53 -15.49 24.10
C LEU A 53 4.65 -16.40 24.64
N GLU A 54 5.86 -16.33 24.08
CA GLU A 54 6.99 -17.12 24.56
C GLU A 54 7.45 -16.66 25.96
N GLU A 55 7.92 -17.62 26.76
CA GLU A 55 8.46 -17.34 28.08
C GLU A 55 9.69 -16.44 27.96
N MET A 56 10.60 -16.79 27.04
CA MET A 56 11.81 -16.06 26.67
C MET A 56 11.69 -15.60 25.20
N PRO A 57 11.07 -14.44 24.93
CA PRO A 57 10.87 -13.96 23.57
C PRO A 57 12.20 -13.60 22.88
N MET A 58 12.25 -13.80 21.56
CA MET A 58 13.38 -13.39 20.70
C MET A 58 12.93 -12.34 19.68
N LEU A 59 13.79 -11.35 19.41
CA LEU A 59 13.56 -10.38 18.33
C LEU A 59 14.21 -10.83 17.02
N TRP A 60 13.43 -10.77 15.94
CA TRP A 60 13.91 -10.88 14.57
C TRP A 60 13.67 -9.58 13.81
N PHE A 61 14.57 -9.27 12.87
CA PHE A 61 14.41 -8.14 11.97
C PHE A 61 14.31 -8.61 10.53
N ILE A 62 13.24 -8.20 9.84
CA ILE A 62 13.02 -8.47 8.43
C ILE A 62 13.17 -7.14 7.68
N PRO A 63 14.27 -6.93 6.92
CA PRO A 63 14.42 -5.72 6.11
C PRO A 63 13.38 -5.71 4.98
N LEU A 64 12.84 -4.54 4.67
CA LEU A 64 11.95 -4.36 3.51
C LEU A 64 12.73 -4.37 2.20
N PRO A 65 12.07 -4.68 1.07
CA PRO A 65 12.69 -4.55 -0.25
C PRO A 65 13.23 -3.13 -0.51
N PRO A 66 14.31 -3.00 -1.31
CA PRO A 66 14.85 -1.69 -1.69
C PRO A 66 13.82 -0.80 -2.38
N LEU A 67 13.94 0.52 -2.17
CA LEU A 67 13.12 1.52 -2.83
C LEU A 67 13.14 1.37 -4.36
N MET A 68 11.96 1.58 -4.96
CA MET A 68 11.89 1.72 -6.41
C MET A 68 12.74 2.92 -6.86
N PRO A 69 13.27 2.89 -8.10
CA PRO A 69 14.20 3.90 -8.59
C PRO A 69 13.75 5.35 -8.40
N GLY A 70 12.46 5.65 -8.54
CA GLY A 70 11.90 6.99 -8.38
C GLY A 70 12.00 7.56 -6.97
N HIS A 71 12.28 6.73 -5.97
CA HIS A 71 12.40 7.12 -4.57
C HIS A 71 13.82 7.00 -3.99
N ARG A 72 14.81 6.61 -4.81
CA ARG A 72 16.19 6.38 -4.33
C ARG A 72 16.91 7.65 -3.86
N GLU A 73 16.43 8.83 -4.23
CA GLU A 73 16.93 10.12 -3.71
C GLU A 73 16.58 10.36 -2.23
N GLY A 74 15.94 9.40 -1.57
CA GLY A 74 15.68 9.39 -0.13
C GLY A 74 14.25 9.80 0.24
N PRO A 75 13.83 9.53 1.49
CA PRO A 75 12.48 9.79 1.96
C PRO A 75 12.23 11.31 2.07
N LYS A 76 11.62 11.90 1.04
CA LYS A 76 11.22 13.32 1.04
C LYS A 76 9.85 13.55 1.72
N SER A 77 9.16 12.49 2.14
CA SER A 77 7.80 12.56 2.69
C SER A 77 7.46 11.32 3.53
N SER A 78 6.23 11.23 4.01
CA SER A 78 5.65 10.05 4.66
C SER A 78 5.72 8.79 3.77
N PRO A 79 5.97 7.57 4.29
CA PRO A 79 5.97 6.35 3.49
C PRO A 79 4.56 5.85 3.17
N TRP A 80 3.56 6.23 3.96
CA TRP A 80 2.19 5.72 3.87
C TRP A 80 1.53 5.90 2.50
N PRO A 81 1.71 7.04 1.80
CA PRO A 81 1.13 7.21 0.47
C PRO A 81 1.74 6.28 -0.58
N ILE A 82 2.93 5.71 -0.33
CA ILE A 82 3.67 4.96 -1.35
C ILE A 82 3.94 3.51 -1.00
N ARG A 83 3.84 3.11 0.28
CA ARG A 83 4.23 1.79 0.78
C ARG A 83 3.23 1.23 1.77
N ASN A 84 3.07 -0.08 1.75
CA ASN A 84 2.32 -0.79 2.78
C ASN A 84 2.82 -2.22 2.96
N VAL A 85 2.61 -2.73 4.17
CA VAL A 85 2.86 -4.12 4.53
C VAL A 85 1.59 -4.68 5.16
N SER A 86 1.21 -5.86 4.71
CA SER A 86 0.14 -6.66 5.30
C SER A 86 0.62 -8.09 5.50
N CYS A 87 -0.08 -8.84 6.34
CA CYS A 87 0.16 -10.27 6.50
C CYS A 87 -1.18 -10.99 6.54
N SER A 88 -1.27 -12.08 5.81
CA SER A 88 -2.40 -13.01 5.77
C SER A 88 -1.82 -14.42 5.81
N ASP A 89 -2.20 -15.23 6.78
CA ASP A 89 -1.76 -16.63 6.92
C ASP A 89 -0.22 -16.80 6.84
N GLY A 90 0.52 -16.00 7.62
CA GLY A 90 1.99 -16.06 7.67
C GLY A 90 2.73 -15.62 6.39
N LEU A 91 1.99 -15.21 5.34
CA LEU A 91 2.53 -14.59 4.13
C LEU A 91 2.55 -13.07 4.31
N ILE A 92 3.75 -12.50 4.35
CA ILE A 92 3.95 -11.06 4.38
C ILE A 92 3.86 -10.56 2.94
N LYS A 93 2.89 -9.67 2.68
CA LYS A 93 2.73 -8.96 1.40
C LYS A 93 3.24 -7.53 1.58
N TYR A 94 4.13 -7.10 0.69
CA TYR A 94 4.63 -5.73 0.60
C TYR A 94 4.22 -5.14 -0.74
N VAL A 95 3.77 -3.89 -0.73
CA VAL A 95 3.43 -3.14 -1.94
C VAL A 95 4.09 -1.78 -1.91
N GLU A 96 4.62 -1.37 -3.07
CA GLU A 96 5.12 -0.02 -3.30
C GLU A 96 4.52 0.52 -4.59
N ILE A 97 4.12 1.80 -4.57
CA ILE A 97 3.75 2.55 -5.76
C ILE A 97 4.72 3.71 -5.94
N GLU A 98 5.06 4.08 -7.16
CA GLU A 98 5.83 5.29 -7.44
C GLU A 98 5.20 6.10 -8.57
N LYS A 99 5.46 7.41 -8.56
CA LYS A 99 5.21 8.27 -9.71
C LYS A 99 6.18 7.90 -10.82
N HIS A 100 5.65 7.65 -12.00
CA HIS A 100 6.43 7.25 -13.17
C HIS A 100 6.29 8.32 -14.25
N GLN A 101 7.41 8.97 -14.63
CA GLN A 101 7.42 9.83 -15.82
C GLN A 101 7.24 8.95 -17.04
N ARG A 102 6.21 9.21 -17.84
CA ARG A 102 6.02 8.54 -19.12
C ARG A 102 6.98 9.13 -20.14
N HIS A 103 7.48 8.26 -21.02
CA HIS A 103 8.23 8.70 -22.18
C HIS A 103 7.29 9.50 -23.10
N ASP A 104 7.64 10.75 -23.39
CA ASP A 104 6.99 11.52 -24.45
C ASP A 104 7.63 11.06 -25.77
N PRO A 105 6.90 10.36 -26.66
CA PRO A 105 7.45 9.89 -27.93
C PRO A 105 7.94 11.03 -28.83
N ASP A 106 7.48 12.27 -28.59
CA ASP A 106 7.88 13.48 -29.30
C ASP A 106 8.98 14.27 -28.54
N GLU A 107 9.53 13.73 -27.46
CA GLU A 107 10.67 14.31 -26.74
C GLU A 107 11.97 14.01 -27.49
N ARG A 108 12.53 15.04 -28.12
CA ARG A 108 13.83 14.96 -28.79
C ARG A 108 14.94 14.91 -27.73
N PRO A 109 15.92 14.00 -27.86
CA PRO A 109 17.11 14.00 -26.99
C PRO A 109 17.79 15.36 -27.03
N PHE A 110 18.18 15.89 -25.88
CA PHE A 110 18.78 17.23 -25.77
C PHE A 110 20.09 17.34 -26.59
N ASP A 111 20.80 16.22 -26.71
CA ASP A 111 22.07 16.11 -27.44
C ASP A 111 21.90 16.22 -28.97
N ASP A 112 20.67 16.04 -29.49
CA ASP A 112 20.34 16.11 -30.92
C ASP A 112 19.70 17.46 -31.31
N ILE A 113 19.68 18.45 -30.41
CA ILE A 113 19.05 19.76 -30.64
C ILE A 113 20.10 20.81 -31.06
N ASP A 114 20.23 21.05 -32.36
CA ASP A 114 21.08 22.11 -32.92
C ASP A 114 20.43 23.51 -32.87
N THR A 115 19.13 23.61 -32.60
CA THR A 115 18.38 24.88 -32.56
C THR A 115 17.24 24.81 -31.54
N LEU A 116 17.21 25.76 -30.61
CA LEU A 116 16.23 25.84 -29.53
C LEU A 116 15.22 26.96 -29.84
N TYR A 117 13.94 26.62 -30.04
CA TYR A 117 12.88 27.63 -30.20
C TYR A 117 12.36 28.09 -28.83
N GLU A 118 11.78 29.29 -28.74
CA GLU A 118 11.19 29.79 -27.49
C GLU A 118 10.15 28.84 -26.90
N ALA A 119 9.42 28.12 -27.75
CA ALA A 119 8.47 27.08 -27.34
C ALA A 119 9.14 25.85 -26.69
N ASP A 120 10.37 25.52 -27.07
CA ASP A 120 11.15 24.41 -26.46
C ASP A 120 11.74 24.82 -25.10
N CYS A 121 11.95 26.13 -24.87
CA CYS A 121 12.35 26.68 -23.57
C CYS A 121 11.23 26.63 -22.52
N LEU A 122 9.97 26.55 -22.96
CA LEU A 122 8.84 26.31 -22.07
C LEU A 122 8.91 24.86 -21.62
N LYS A 123 8.96 24.63 -20.30
CA LYS A 123 8.96 23.26 -19.74
C LYS A 123 7.75 22.50 -20.29
N LYS A 124 7.97 21.55 -21.20
CA LYS A 124 6.94 20.59 -21.59
C LYS A 124 6.38 19.95 -20.32
N HIS A 125 5.06 19.90 -20.21
CA HIS A 125 4.43 19.22 -19.10
C HIS A 125 4.74 17.73 -19.20
N LYS A 126 5.57 17.23 -18.29
CA LYS A 126 5.86 15.79 -18.19
C LYS A 126 4.56 15.05 -17.88
N VAL A 127 4.19 14.11 -18.75
CA VAL A 127 3.05 13.23 -18.50
C VAL A 127 3.45 12.26 -17.40
N MET A 128 2.88 12.43 -16.22
CA MET A 128 3.16 11.59 -15.06
C MET A 128 2.10 10.51 -14.96
N GLY A 129 2.51 9.25 -14.82
CA GLY A 129 1.67 8.13 -14.44
C GLY A 129 2.06 7.57 -13.08
N TRP A 130 1.55 6.39 -12.76
CA TRP A 130 1.98 5.61 -11.61
C TRP A 130 2.34 4.18 -12.03
N LYS A 131 3.20 3.55 -11.24
CA LYS A 131 3.46 2.11 -11.34
C LYS A 131 3.42 1.50 -9.94
N ALA A 132 2.92 0.28 -9.85
CA ALA A 132 2.83 -0.47 -8.61
C ALA A 132 3.67 -1.74 -8.70
N MET A 133 4.28 -2.15 -7.59
CA MET A 133 4.96 -3.43 -7.47
C MET A 133 4.65 -4.11 -6.15
N THR A 134 4.65 -5.43 -6.16
CA THR A 134 4.45 -6.27 -4.97
C THR A 134 5.67 -7.15 -4.70
N TRP A 135 5.83 -7.51 -3.44
CA TRP A 135 6.78 -8.51 -2.97
C TRP A 135 6.13 -9.38 -1.89
N TYR A 136 6.59 -10.61 -1.81
CA TYR A 136 6.06 -11.62 -0.91
C TYR A 136 7.16 -12.29 -0.13
N ARG A 137 6.92 -12.58 1.15
CA ARG A 137 7.85 -13.34 1.98
C ARG A 137 7.06 -14.16 2.99
N ARG A 138 7.29 -15.48 3.05
CA ARG A 138 6.79 -16.28 4.18
C ARG A 138 7.63 -15.97 5.42
N PHE A 139 7.01 -15.95 6.59
CA PHE A 139 7.73 -15.70 7.84
C PHE A 139 8.95 -16.62 8.01
N SER A 140 8.80 -17.91 7.70
CA SER A 140 9.84 -18.95 7.79
C SER A 140 10.97 -18.88 6.74
N CYS A 141 10.93 -17.91 5.82
CA CYS A 141 11.88 -17.81 4.72
C CYS A 141 12.70 -16.52 4.81
N ASP A 142 13.99 -16.55 4.49
CA ASP A 142 14.90 -15.40 4.59
C ASP A 142 14.90 -14.47 3.35
N ARG A 143 14.08 -14.79 2.33
CA ARG A 143 14.09 -14.10 1.03
C ARG A 143 12.71 -13.56 0.64
N TRP A 144 12.72 -12.36 0.07
CA TRP A 144 11.58 -11.81 -0.64
C TRP A 144 11.50 -12.39 -2.05
N SER A 145 10.28 -12.72 -2.48
CA SER A 145 9.96 -13.10 -3.85
C SER A 145 9.24 -11.94 -4.53
N LYS A 146 9.68 -11.56 -5.72
CA LYS A 146 9.05 -10.50 -6.48
C LYS A 146 7.67 -10.98 -6.96
N GLY A 147 6.65 -10.17 -6.71
CA GLY A 147 5.32 -10.35 -7.30
C GLY A 147 5.23 -9.71 -8.68
N SER A 148 4.08 -9.12 -8.97
CA SER A 148 3.80 -8.43 -10.22
C SER A 148 4.22 -6.97 -10.19
N VAL A 149 4.40 -6.42 -11.40
CA VAL A 149 4.62 -4.99 -11.64
C VAL A 149 3.66 -4.58 -12.76
N ALA A 150 2.91 -3.51 -12.54
CA ALA A 150 2.05 -2.95 -13.57
C ALA A 150 2.15 -1.43 -13.58
N TYR A 151 2.02 -0.87 -14.77
CA TYR A 151 1.91 0.56 -15.01
C TYR A 151 0.45 0.91 -15.24
N ASP A 152 0.06 2.12 -14.85
CA ASP A 152 -1.28 2.66 -15.07
C ASP A 152 -1.84 2.42 -16.49
N LYS A 153 -1.03 2.69 -17.51
CA LYS A 153 -1.35 2.51 -18.94
C LYS A 153 -1.44 1.05 -19.41
N GLU A 154 -1.02 0.10 -18.59
CA GLU A 154 -1.19 -1.33 -18.91
C GLU A 154 -2.48 -1.90 -18.30
N ILE A 155 -3.17 -1.15 -17.45
CA ILE A 155 -4.39 -1.61 -16.78
C ILE A 155 -5.57 -1.45 -17.73
N SER A 156 -6.18 -2.58 -18.09
CA SER A 156 -7.42 -2.61 -18.88
C SER A 156 -8.64 -2.28 -18.02
N VAL A 157 -9.60 -1.58 -18.62
CA VAL A 157 -10.87 -1.17 -18.01
C VAL A 157 -12.00 -1.80 -18.84
N ASP A 158 -12.14 -3.12 -18.75
CA ASP A 158 -12.99 -3.89 -19.67
C ASP A 158 -14.42 -4.12 -19.15
N GLN A 159 -14.79 -3.60 -17.96
CA GLN A 159 -16.10 -3.84 -17.36
C GLN A 159 -17.07 -2.66 -17.56
N PRO A 160 -18.27 -2.90 -18.13
CA PRO A 160 -19.29 -1.88 -18.38
C PRO A 160 -19.76 -1.12 -17.13
N MET A 161 -19.69 -1.72 -15.94
CA MET A 161 -20.07 -1.06 -14.68
C MET A 161 -19.10 0.04 -14.26
N HIS A 162 -17.81 -0.05 -14.63
CA HIS A 162 -16.87 1.03 -14.39
C HIS A 162 -17.18 2.23 -15.29
N SER A 163 -17.62 1.99 -16.52
CA SER A 163 -18.09 3.03 -17.46
C SER A 163 -19.32 3.81 -16.95
N VAL A 164 -20.11 3.26 -16.03
CA VAL A 164 -21.29 3.93 -15.43
C VAL A 164 -20.91 4.86 -14.27
N LEU A 165 -19.75 4.67 -13.63
CA LEU A 165 -19.21 5.56 -12.59
C LEU A 165 -18.25 6.63 -13.18
N MET A 166 -17.83 6.48 -14.44
CA MET A 166 -17.09 7.46 -15.24
C MET A 166 -17.82 8.80 -15.55
N PRO A 167 -19.16 8.93 -15.56
CA PRO A 167 -19.82 10.20 -15.83
C PRO A 167 -19.81 11.19 -14.66
N GLU A 168 -19.64 10.75 -13.40
CA GLU A 168 -19.40 11.67 -12.26
C GLU A 168 -17.97 12.22 -12.24
N LEU A 169 -17.19 11.82 -13.24
CA LEU A 169 -15.76 11.96 -13.35
C LEU A 169 -15.48 13.08 -14.38
N THR A 170 -16.39 13.33 -15.34
CA THR A 170 -16.31 14.39 -16.36
C THR A 170 -16.60 15.79 -15.81
N ASP A 171 -15.75 16.77 -16.17
CA ASP A 171 -16.18 18.16 -16.37
C ASP A 171 -16.79 18.21 -17.79
N ASP A 172 -17.83 19.01 -18.03
CA ASP A 172 -18.75 18.97 -19.20
C ASP A 172 -18.11 19.03 -20.61
N ASN A 173 -16.77 19.05 -20.73
CA ASN A 173 -16.03 19.25 -21.98
C ASN A 173 -14.85 18.29 -22.23
N ALA A 174 -14.66 17.20 -21.46
CA ALA A 174 -13.57 16.24 -21.72
C ALA A 174 -14.06 14.78 -21.72
N GLY A 175 -13.55 13.99 -22.67
CA GLY A 175 -13.94 12.61 -22.93
C GLY A 175 -13.59 11.61 -21.81
N GLU A 176 -13.77 10.32 -22.15
CA GLU A 176 -13.58 9.14 -21.31
C GLU A 176 -12.35 9.24 -20.37
N LEU A 177 -12.60 9.24 -19.05
CA LEU A 177 -11.52 9.30 -18.07
C LEU A 177 -10.76 7.99 -18.05
N THR A 178 -9.48 8.09 -18.35
CA THR A 178 -8.56 6.97 -18.28
C THR A 178 -7.86 6.99 -16.91
N LEU A 179 -7.41 5.84 -16.40
CA LEU A 179 -6.53 5.78 -15.22
C LEU A 179 -5.29 6.69 -15.38
N GLU A 180 -5.02 7.13 -16.61
CA GLU A 180 -3.97 8.04 -16.94
C GLU A 180 -4.11 9.45 -16.36
N ASP A 181 -5.30 9.89 -15.97
CA ASP A 181 -5.54 11.21 -15.37
C ASP A 181 -5.51 11.19 -13.83
N MET A 182 -5.22 10.01 -13.25
CA MET A 182 -5.23 9.79 -11.81
C MET A 182 -3.83 9.67 -11.23
N LEU A 183 -3.68 10.09 -9.98
CA LEU A 183 -2.52 9.82 -9.15
C LEU A 183 -2.92 8.80 -8.08
N ALA A 184 -2.25 7.64 -8.07
CA ALA A 184 -2.46 6.62 -7.05
C ALA A 184 -1.65 6.93 -5.78
N SER A 185 -2.23 6.59 -4.63
CA SER A 185 -1.68 6.74 -3.29
C SER A 185 -2.25 5.70 -2.33
N TYR A 186 -1.60 5.53 -1.17
CA TYR A 186 -2.03 4.67 -0.07
C TYR A 186 -2.36 3.23 -0.51
N PRO A 187 -1.38 2.50 -1.10
CA PRO A 187 -1.63 1.15 -1.57
C PRO A 187 -1.90 0.21 -0.39
N VAL A 188 -2.78 -0.75 -0.58
CA VAL A 188 -3.07 -1.80 0.39
C VAL A 188 -3.22 -3.12 -0.36
N SER A 189 -2.44 -4.14 0.00
CA SER A 189 -2.61 -5.47 -0.60
C SER A 189 -3.87 -6.15 -0.08
N SER A 190 -4.55 -6.89 -0.97
CA SER A 190 -5.64 -7.79 -0.59
C SER A 190 -5.19 -8.79 0.47
N LEU A 191 -6.04 -9.01 1.48
CA LEU A 191 -5.88 -10.11 2.44
C LEU A 191 -6.51 -11.41 1.92
N ALA A 192 -7.35 -11.34 0.89
CA ALA A 192 -7.92 -12.53 0.26
C ALA A 192 -6.82 -13.30 -0.47
N ASP A 193 -6.95 -14.63 -0.49
CA ASP A 193 -6.10 -15.63 -1.17
C ASP A 193 -4.57 -15.50 -1.03
N HIS A 194 -3.90 -16.64 -1.12
CA HIS A 194 -2.45 -16.70 -1.05
C HIS A 194 -1.88 -16.39 -2.44
N CYS A 195 -1.37 -15.15 -2.60
CA CYS A 195 -0.63 -14.65 -3.79
C CYS A 195 -1.48 -14.08 -4.94
N ASP A 196 -2.63 -13.47 -4.64
CA ASP A 196 -3.23 -12.52 -5.57
C ASP A 196 -2.39 -11.20 -5.55
N ASP A 197 -1.98 -10.71 -6.71
CA ASP A 197 -1.32 -9.40 -6.84
C ASP A 197 -2.37 -8.28 -6.87
N VAL A 198 -3.41 -8.41 -6.04
CA VAL A 198 -4.54 -7.48 -5.98
C VAL A 198 -4.24 -6.39 -4.97
N VAL A 199 -4.36 -5.14 -5.41
CA VAL A 199 -4.02 -3.96 -4.63
C VAL A 199 -5.14 -2.94 -4.69
N TYR A 200 -5.56 -2.49 -3.52
CA TYR A 200 -6.45 -1.35 -3.31
C TYR A 200 -5.63 -0.07 -3.26
N MET A 201 -6.05 0.99 -3.93
CA MET A 201 -5.36 2.28 -3.97
C MET A 201 -6.37 3.43 -3.94
N LEU A 202 -5.99 4.53 -3.30
CA LEU A 202 -6.71 5.79 -3.39
C LEU A 202 -6.18 6.57 -4.59
N CYS A 203 -7.06 6.94 -5.50
CA CYS A 203 -6.77 7.73 -6.69
C CYS A 203 -7.39 9.11 -6.59
N GLU A 204 -6.62 10.13 -6.94
CA GLU A 204 -7.08 11.52 -7.03
C GLU A 204 -6.90 12.05 -8.45
N SER A 205 -7.81 12.93 -8.88
CA SER A 205 -7.73 13.54 -10.19
C SER A 205 -6.61 14.57 -10.27
N LYS A 206 -5.86 14.57 -11.38
CA LYS A 206 -4.81 15.57 -11.65
C LYS A 206 -5.37 16.97 -11.92
N SER A 207 -6.64 17.11 -12.29
CA SER A 207 -7.26 18.38 -12.65
C SER A 207 -7.49 19.32 -11.45
N GLY A 208 -7.19 18.87 -10.23
CA GLY A 208 -7.39 19.65 -9.00
C GLY A 208 -8.83 19.62 -8.48
N SER A 209 -9.72 18.85 -9.11
CA SER A 209 -11.01 18.52 -8.53
C SER A 209 -10.82 17.75 -7.21
N LYS A 210 -11.64 18.02 -6.19
CA LYS A 210 -11.60 17.30 -4.89
C LYS A 210 -12.20 15.90 -4.96
N LYS A 211 -12.24 15.30 -6.15
CA LYS A 211 -12.83 13.98 -6.36
C LYS A 211 -11.74 12.92 -6.21
N SER A 212 -12.08 11.88 -5.47
CA SER A 212 -11.18 10.76 -5.20
C SER A 212 -11.94 9.45 -5.34
N TRP A 213 -11.19 8.40 -5.64
CA TRP A 213 -11.73 7.07 -5.89
C TRP A 213 -10.92 6.02 -5.17
N LEU A 214 -11.60 5.03 -4.62
CA LEU A 214 -10.97 3.79 -4.21
C LEU A 214 -10.99 2.85 -5.43
N ILE A 215 -9.81 2.42 -5.86
CA ILE A 215 -9.67 1.47 -6.96
C ILE A 215 -9.08 0.16 -6.45
N THR A 216 -9.49 -0.93 -7.07
CA THR A 216 -8.90 -2.25 -6.88
C THR A 216 -8.32 -2.72 -8.20
N VAL A 217 -7.03 -3.06 -8.22
CA VAL A 217 -6.32 -3.49 -9.43
C VAL A 217 -5.68 -4.85 -9.19
N ASP A 218 -5.87 -5.78 -10.13
CA ASP A 218 -5.09 -7.01 -10.19
C ASP A 218 -3.84 -6.74 -11.03
N LEU A 219 -2.69 -6.57 -10.39
CA LEU A 219 -1.44 -6.20 -11.07
C LEU A 219 -0.89 -7.34 -11.94
N LYS A 220 -1.28 -8.59 -11.66
CA LYS A 220 -0.83 -9.75 -12.44
C LYS A 220 -1.60 -9.87 -13.74
N LYS A 221 -2.93 -9.72 -13.67
CA LYS A 221 -3.80 -9.72 -14.85
C LYS A 221 -3.83 -8.38 -15.57
N LYS A 222 -3.38 -7.30 -14.91
CA LYS A 222 -3.41 -5.92 -15.40
C LYS A 222 -4.82 -5.47 -15.77
N ILE A 223 -5.74 -5.68 -14.83
CA ILE A 223 -7.15 -5.32 -14.98
C ILE A 223 -7.60 -4.47 -13.79
N LEU A 224 -8.48 -3.51 -14.05
CA LEU A 224 -9.26 -2.84 -13.00
C LEU A 224 -10.35 -3.82 -12.53
N VAL A 225 -10.36 -4.12 -11.24
CA VAL A 225 -11.31 -5.05 -10.61
C VAL A 225 -12.52 -4.31 -10.08
N GLU A 226 -12.28 -3.20 -9.39
CA GLU A 226 -13.34 -2.40 -8.76
C GLU A 226 -12.98 -0.92 -8.75
N LEU A 227 -14.00 -0.08 -8.77
CA LEU A 227 -13.90 1.37 -8.71
C LEU A 227 -15.10 1.90 -7.95
N ALA A 228 -14.86 2.71 -6.92
CA ALA A 228 -15.90 3.40 -6.17
C ALA A 228 -15.49 4.85 -5.89
N PRO A 229 -16.41 5.84 -6.00
CA PRO A 229 -16.18 7.17 -5.47
C PRO A 229 -15.86 7.11 -3.98
N PHE A 230 -14.87 7.89 -3.55
CA PHE A 230 -14.44 7.94 -2.15
C PHE A 230 -14.40 9.40 -1.67
N PRO A 231 -15.35 9.84 -0.83
CA PRO A 231 -15.38 11.21 -0.35
C PRO A 231 -14.25 11.44 0.66
N LEU A 232 -13.27 12.27 0.30
CA LEU A 232 -12.26 12.77 1.23
C LEU A 232 -12.82 13.96 2.03
N GLU A 233 -13.61 13.68 3.06
CA GLU A 233 -13.94 14.68 4.09
C GLU A 233 -12.93 14.60 5.25
N GLY A 234 -11.88 15.44 5.20
CA GLY A 234 -10.94 15.64 6.32
C GLY A 234 -9.54 15.03 6.13
N TYR A 235 -8.81 14.90 7.25
CA TYR A 235 -7.47 14.29 7.27
C TYR A 235 -7.58 12.77 7.13
N TYR A 236 -7.04 12.22 6.04
CA TYR A 236 -7.03 10.77 5.81
C TYR A 236 -5.93 10.10 6.63
N SER A 237 -6.33 9.16 7.49
CA SER A 237 -5.42 8.19 8.11
C SER A 237 -5.26 7.00 7.16
N PRO A 238 -4.07 6.38 7.03
CA PRO A 238 -3.89 5.24 6.16
C PRO A 238 -4.84 4.10 6.57
N ALA A 239 -5.53 3.49 5.60
CA ALA A 239 -6.32 2.30 5.86
C ALA A 239 -5.42 1.13 6.26
N HIS A 240 -5.83 0.39 7.29
CA HIS A 240 -5.11 -0.79 7.77
C HIS A 240 -6.04 -2.00 7.64
N PRO A 241 -5.83 -2.86 6.63
CA PRO A 241 -6.59 -4.09 6.57
C PRO A 241 -6.20 -4.92 7.81
N SER A 242 -7.22 -5.40 8.50
CA SER A 242 -7.08 -6.08 9.79
C SER A 242 -8.02 -7.27 9.80
N GLU A 243 -7.54 -8.41 10.27
CA GLU A 243 -8.39 -9.55 10.63
C GLU A 243 -8.68 -9.52 12.12
N LEU A 244 -9.88 -9.94 12.51
CA LEU A 244 -10.22 -10.07 13.92
C LEU A 244 -9.42 -11.23 14.52
N SER A 245 -8.70 -10.94 15.60
CA SER A 245 -7.92 -11.95 16.31
C SER A 245 -8.82 -13.04 16.89
N ASN A 246 -8.42 -14.30 16.73
CA ASN A 246 -9.09 -15.45 17.37
C ASN A 246 -9.04 -15.40 18.90
N TYR A 247 -8.23 -14.52 19.48
CA TYR A 247 -8.16 -14.28 20.93
C TYR A 247 -9.16 -13.23 21.42
N LEU A 248 -9.94 -12.60 20.53
CA LEU A 248 -10.97 -11.63 20.89
C LEU A 248 -12.24 -12.39 21.33
N ASN A 249 -12.48 -12.46 22.64
CA ASN A 249 -13.76 -12.96 23.16
C ASN A 249 -14.86 -11.92 22.91
N VAL A 250 -15.62 -12.10 21.84
CA VAL A 250 -16.88 -11.35 21.64
C VAL A 250 -17.97 -12.11 22.37
N THR A 251 -18.30 -11.71 23.59
CA THR A 251 -19.53 -12.17 24.25
C THR A 251 -20.73 -11.69 23.42
N PRO A 252 -21.63 -12.58 22.97
CA PRO A 252 -22.88 -12.17 22.34
C PRO A 252 -23.65 -11.28 23.31
N ALA A 253 -24.23 -10.20 22.82
CA ALA A 253 -25.16 -9.40 23.62
C ALA A 253 -26.33 -10.31 24.00
N GLU A 254 -26.64 -10.39 25.31
CA GLU A 254 -27.86 -11.04 25.77
C GLU A 254 -29.05 -10.28 25.18
N GLU A 255 -29.87 -10.96 24.38
CA GLU A 255 -31.16 -10.43 23.96
C GLU A 255 -31.98 -10.19 25.23
N GLU A 256 -32.23 -8.92 25.56
CA GLU A 256 -33.22 -8.57 26.58
C GLU A 256 -34.59 -9.05 26.08
N ASP A 257 -34.98 -10.22 26.60
CA ASP A 257 -36.29 -10.82 26.42
C ASP A 257 -37.33 -9.91 27.09
N THR A 258 -37.83 -8.94 26.33
CA THR A 258 -38.95 -8.09 26.73
C THR A 258 -40.25 -8.86 26.57
N SER A 259 -40.44 -9.87 27.44
CA SER A 259 -41.74 -10.48 27.69
C SER A 259 -42.43 -9.80 28.88
N GLU A 260 -42.93 -8.59 28.65
CA GLU A 260 -44.04 -8.06 29.46
C GLU A 260 -45.32 -8.05 28.63
N GLY A 261 -46.17 -9.04 28.91
CA GLY A 261 -47.62 -8.96 28.76
C GLY A 261 -48.26 -9.50 30.05
N PRO A 262 -49.55 -9.25 30.31
CA PRO A 262 -50.57 -8.62 29.46
C PRO A 262 -51.00 -7.20 29.89
#